data_AF-A0A2N9G8Y2-F1
#
_entry.id   AF-A0A2N9G8Y2-F1
#
_cell.length_a   1.000
_cell.length_b   1.000
_cell.length_c   1.000
_cell.angle_alpha   90.00
_cell.angle_beta   90.00
_cell.angle_gamma   90.00
#
_symmetry.space_group_name_H-M   'P 1'
#
loop_
_entity.id
_entity.type
_entity.pdbx_description
1 polymer ?
#
loop_
_entity_poly.entity_id
_entity_poly.type
_entity_poly.pdbx_seq_one_letter_code
_entity_poly.pdbx_strand_id
1 'polypeptide(L)'
;MLFRIQTDIPEYQCEVLSTGEWKMVTVPPPNCVLFLDTKPKGSVNGALHWLAYRQTDDHNIHCFILVFDLVGEVFQEIVLPEMIDSRDGANISVYGNSIAFFLMKDCSNVRCQIIWVMKEYSVVSSLTKVLTIDDHVPGYAKGFRRNGEVLLSTKEGPYTSLDLENQKTKDLGIS
;
A
#
# COMPACT_ATOMS: atom_id res chain seq x y z
N MET A 1 -12.83 10.02 5.84
CA MET A 1 -13.08 8.85 6.69
C MET A 1 -11.75 8.42 7.29
N LEU A 2 -11.63 8.33 8.61
CA LEU A 2 -10.39 7.92 9.27
C LEU A 2 -10.64 6.53 9.85
N PHE A 3 -9.94 5.52 9.35
CA PHE A 3 -10.04 4.15 9.86
C PHE A 3 -8.73 3.80 10.53
N ARG A 4 -8.79 3.20 11.71
CA ARG A 4 -7.63 2.67 12.43
C ARG A 4 -7.99 1.30 12.97
N ILE A 5 -7.12 0.33 12.70
CA ILE A 5 -7.19 -0.96 13.39
C ILE A 5 -6.32 -0.82 14.64
N GLN A 6 -6.92 -0.96 15.82
CA GLN A 6 -6.20 -1.01 17.09
C GLN A 6 -6.10 -2.48 17.52
N THR A 7 -4.89 -3.00 17.61
CA THR A 7 -4.62 -4.42 17.87
C THR A 7 -4.53 -4.76 19.36
N ASP A 8 -4.49 -3.74 20.22
CA ASP A 8 -4.18 -3.90 21.65
C ASP A 8 -5.45 -3.98 22.53
N ILE A 9 -6.63 -3.97 21.91
CA ILE A 9 -7.94 -4.07 22.54
C ILE A 9 -8.73 -5.10 21.73
N PRO A 10 -9.52 -6.00 22.34
CA PRO A 10 -10.37 -6.95 21.62
C PRO A 10 -11.49 -6.30 20.78
N GLU A 11 -11.55 -4.96 20.74
CA GLU A 11 -12.60 -4.17 20.08
C GLU A 11 -11.99 -3.29 18.98
N TYR A 12 -12.45 -3.47 17.75
CA TYR A 12 -12.03 -2.68 16.59
C TYR A 12 -12.97 -1.47 16.41
N GLN A 13 -12.44 -0.25 16.53
CA GLN A 13 -13.22 0.98 16.40
C GLN A 13 -13.06 1.62 15.01
N CYS A 14 -14.18 1.98 14.37
CA CYS A 14 -14.21 2.69 13.09
C CYS A 14 -14.86 4.08 13.26
N GLU A 15 -14.31 5.10 12.58
CA GLU A 15 -14.89 6.44 12.50
C GLU A 15 -15.40 6.71 11.07
N VAL A 16 -16.73 6.81 10.93
CA VAL A 16 -17.37 7.15 9.65
C VAL A 16 -17.62 8.66 9.58
N LEU A 17 -16.70 9.39 8.95
CA LEU A 17 -16.74 10.85 8.87
C LEU A 17 -17.94 11.44 8.10
N SER A 18 -18.80 10.65 7.46
CA SER A 18 -20.01 11.19 6.80
C SER A 18 -21.13 11.55 7.77
N THR A 19 -21.15 10.92 8.95
CA THR A 19 -22.15 11.18 10.00
C THR A 19 -21.54 11.79 11.27
N GLY A 20 -20.21 11.77 11.41
CA GLY A 20 -19.54 12.20 12.64
C GLY A 20 -19.82 11.28 13.84
N GLU A 21 -20.44 10.13 13.57
CA GLU A 21 -20.79 9.13 14.59
C GLU A 21 -19.76 8.01 14.59
N TRP A 22 -19.41 7.56 15.79
CA TRP A 22 -18.60 6.37 15.99
C TRP A 22 -19.47 5.15 15.78
N LYS A 23 -19.10 4.28 14.85
CA LYS A 23 -19.75 2.99 14.65
C LYS A 23 -18.74 1.88 14.88
N MET A 24 -19.07 0.99 15.82
CA MET A 24 -18.29 -0.23 16.04
C MET A 24 -18.52 -1.18 14.86
N VAL A 25 -17.43 -1.66 14.27
CA VAL A 25 -17.49 -2.78 13.32
C VAL A 25 -17.44 -4.05 14.15
N THR A 26 -18.45 -4.91 14.02
CA THR A 26 -18.57 -6.13 14.83
C THR A 26 -17.83 -7.32 14.23
N VAL A 27 -17.39 -7.22 12.98
CA VAL A 27 -16.64 -8.28 12.30
C VAL A 27 -15.15 -8.13 12.64
N PRO A 28 -14.52 -9.15 13.24
CA PRO A 28 -13.08 -9.10 13.49
C PRO A 28 -12.30 -9.26 12.17
N PRO A 29 -11.15 -8.57 12.01
CA PRO A 29 -10.22 -8.85 10.94
C PRO A 29 -9.60 -10.24 11.10
N PRO A 30 -9.03 -10.80 10.02
CA PRO A 30 -8.25 -12.02 10.12
C PRO A 30 -7.06 -11.84 11.09
N ASN A 31 -6.61 -12.93 11.71
CA ASN A 31 -5.42 -12.92 12.56
C ASN A 31 -4.19 -12.58 11.70
N CYS A 32 -3.76 -11.33 11.76
CA CYS A 32 -2.68 -10.77 10.97
C CYS A 32 -2.08 -9.53 11.65
N VAL A 33 -0.91 -9.13 11.16
CA VAL A 33 -0.21 -7.92 11.59
C VAL A 33 -0.16 -6.96 10.41
N LEU A 34 -0.42 -5.68 10.66
CA LEU A 34 -0.34 -4.63 9.65
C LEU A 34 1.12 -4.19 9.44
N PHE A 35 1.51 -4.00 8.18
CA PHE A 35 2.82 -3.47 7.83
C PHE A 35 2.89 -1.96 8.12
N LEU A 36 3.81 -1.56 9.00
CA LEU A 36 4.23 -0.18 9.32
C LEU A 36 3.19 0.72 10.01
N ASP A 37 1.96 0.80 9.51
CA ASP A 37 0.94 1.78 9.94
C ASP A 37 -0.43 1.12 10.11
N THR A 38 -1.19 1.54 11.12
CA THR A 38 -2.56 1.11 11.38
C THR A 38 -3.59 1.83 10.52
N LYS A 39 -3.20 2.92 9.84
CA LYS A 39 -4.04 3.65 8.89
C LYS A 39 -4.07 2.98 7.51
N PRO A 40 -5.23 3.02 6.82
CA PRO A 40 -5.33 2.53 5.45
C PRO A 40 -4.44 3.37 4.54
N LYS A 41 -3.84 2.72 3.55
CA LYS A 41 -3.00 3.39 2.53
C LYS A 41 -3.82 4.10 1.47
N GLY A 42 -5.12 3.82 1.40
CA GLY A 42 -6.11 4.58 0.65
C GLY A 42 -7.44 3.86 0.56
N SER A 43 -8.36 4.44 -0.23
CA SER A 43 -9.66 3.85 -0.52
C SER A 43 -9.87 3.72 -2.03
N VAL A 44 -10.31 2.54 -2.48
CA VAL A 44 -10.61 2.24 -3.88
C VAL A 44 -11.91 1.44 -3.93
N ASN A 45 -12.83 1.80 -4.83
CA ASN A 45 -14.11 1.11 -5.02
C ASN A 45 -14.91 0.90 -3.72
N GLY A 46 -14.90 1.89 -2.83
CA GLY A 46 -15.62 1.81 -1.56
C GLY A 46 -14.98 0.88 -0.53
N ALA A 47 -13.75 0.42 -0.74
CA ALA A 47 -13.01 -0.38 0.22
C ALA A 47 -11.74 0.32 0.69
N LEU A 48 -11.31 -0.01 1.90
CA LEU A 48 -10.04 0.42 2.49
C LEU A 48 -8.98 -0.67 2.38
N HIS A 49 -7.72 -0.26 2.22
CA HIS A 49 -6.62 -1.19 1.95
C HIS A 49 -5.44 -0.99 2.88
N TRP A 50 -4.92 -2.09 3.41
CA TRP A 50 -3.67 -2.16 4.17
C TRP A 50 -2.77 -3.24 3.59
N LEU A 51 -1.47 -3.06 3.75
CA LEU A 51 -0.55 -4.18 3.62
C LEU A 51 -0.51 -4.90 4.96
N ALA A 52 -0.67 -6.22 4.94
CA ALA A 52 -0.67 -7.06 6.13
C ALA A 52 0.17 -8.32 5.89
N TYR A 53 0.55 -8.97 6.98
CA TYR A 53 1.20 -10.27 6.94
C TYR A 53 0.74 -11.15 8.09
N ARG A 54 0.93 -12.46 7.93
CA ARG A 54 0.82 -13.41 9.04
C ARG A 54 1.91 -14.46 8.92
N GLN A 55 2.30 -15.04 10.04
CA GLN A 55 3.16 -16.21 10.04
C GLN A 55 2.31 -17.45 9.78
N THR A 56 2.76 -18.30 8.87
CA THR A 56 2.12 -19.60 8.57
C THR A 56 2.75 -20.71 9.42
N ASP A 57 2.09 -21.87 9.49
CA ASP A 57 2.52 -22.99 10.35
C ASP A 57 3.92 -23.53 9.98
N ASP A 58 4.31 -23.39 8.71
CA ASP A 58 5.64 -23.68 8.19
C ASP A 58 6.68 -22.59 8.50
N HIS A 59 6.32 -21.63 9.35
CA HIS A 59 7.15 -20.50 9.80
C HIS A 59 7.48 -19.48 8.70
N ASN A 60 6.82 -19.55 7.55
CA ASN A 60 6.95 -18.55 6.49
C ASN A 60 6.12 -17.29 6.81
N ILE A 61 6.50 -16.17 6.18
CA ILE A 61 5.76 -14.91 6.25
C ILE A 61 4.90 -14.81 5.00
N HIS A 62 3.58 -14.83 5.19
CA HIS A 62 2.63 -14.66 4.10
C HIS A 62 2.09 -13.22 4.08
N CYS A 63 2.46 -12.47 3.06
CA CYS A 63 2.06 -11.07 2.84
C CYS A 63 0.83 -10.98 1.93
N PHE A 64 -0.11 -10.12 2.28
CA PHE A 64 -1.33 -9.92 1.51
C PHE A 64 -1.86 -8.49 1.70
N ILE A 65 -2.76 -8.06 0.81
CA ILE A 65 -3.48 -6.81 1.02
C ILE A 65 -4.76 -7.13 1.79
N LEU A 66 -4.88 -6.59 3.00
CA LEU A 66 -6.12 -6.62 3.74
C LEU A 66 -7.06 -5.57 3.17
N VAL A 67 -8.29 -5.99 2.88
CA VAL A 67 -9.35 -5.16 2.32
C VAL A 67 -10.49 -5.11 3.31
N PHE A 68 -11.00 -3.92 3.60
CA PHE A 68 -12.26 -3.76 4.32
C PHE A 68 -13.29 -3.10 3.40
N ASP A 69 -14.31 -3.86 3.00
CA ASP A 69 -15.43 -3.35 2.21
C ASP A 69 -16.36 -2.54 3.11
N LEU A 70 -16.52 -1.25 2.82
CA LEU A 70 -17.35 -0.35 3.63
C LEU A 70 -18.85 -0.58 3.42
N VAL A 71 -19.25 -1.19 2.31
CA VAL A 71 -20.66 -1.48 2.02
C VAL A 71 -21.07 -2.77 2.69
N GLY A 72 -20.29 -3.83 2.47
CA GLY A 72 -20.53 -5.14 3.08
C GLY A 72 -20.13 -5.23 4.55
N GLU A 73 -19.30 -4.30 5.05
CA GLU A 73 -18.67 -4.34 6.38
C GLU A 73 -17.89 -5.65 6.64
N VAL A 74 -17.23 -6.17 5.59
CA VAL A 74 -16.49 -7.44 5.63
C VAL A 74 -15.02 -7.25 5.30
N PHE A 75 -14.18 -8.07 5.92
CA PHE A 75 -12.77 -8.18 5.58
C PHE A 75 -12.57 -9.20 4.46
N GLN A 76 -11.69 -8.86 3.51
CA GLN A 76 -11.26 -9.70 2.41
C GLN A 76 -9.74 -9.61 2.26
N GLU A 77 -9.17 -10.56 1.53
CA GLU A 77 -7.74 -10.66 1.34
C GLU A 77 -7.42 -10.72 -0.15
N ILE A 78 -6.47 -9.91 -0.60
CA ILE A 78 -5.86 -10.05 -1.92
C ILE A 78 -4.47 -10.64 -1.70
N VAL A 79 -4.35 -11.93 -1.98
CA VAL A 79 -3.10 -12.67 -1.85
C VAL A 79 -2.09 -12.12 -2.84
N LEU A 80 -0.98 -11.58 -2.35
CA LEU A 80 0.11 -11.15 -3.21
C LEU A 80 0.92 -12.38 -3.63
N PRO A 81 1.50 -12.40 -4.85
CA PRO A 81 2.38 -13.48 -5.24
C PRO A 81 3.57 -13.55 -4.28
N GLU A 82 4.16 -14.74 -4.11
CA GLU A 82 5.34 -15.00 -3.27
C GLU A 82 6.60 -14.31 -3.83
N MET A 83 6.60 -12.99 -3.81
CA MET A 83 7.66 -12.14 -4.33
C MET A 83 8.47 -11.50 -3.20
N ILE A 84 8.04 -11.66 -1.95
CA ILE A 84 8.51 -10.89 -0.79
C ILE A 84 9.30 -11.84 0.12
N ASP A 85 10.59 -11.60 0.28
CA ASP A 85 11.40 -12.21 1.34
C ASP A 85 11.14 -11.46 2.66
N SER A 86 11.33 -12.15 3.79
CA SER A 86 11.32 -11.60 5.15
C SER A 86 12.17 -10.34 5.36
N ARG A 87 13.19 -10.14 4.52
CA ARG A 87 14.08 -8.95 4.55
C ARG A 87 13.62 -7.81 3.64
N ASP A 88 12.66 -8.06 2.76
CA ASP A 88 12.17 -7.06 1.82
C ASP A 88 11.26 -6.06 2.53
N GLY A 89 11.42 -4.78 2.18
CA GLY A 89 10.47 -3.74 2.61
C GLY A 89 9.31 -3.69 1.62
N ALA A 90 8.08 -3.61 2.10
CA ALA A 90 6.91 -3.54 1.23
C ALA A 90 5.91 -2.46 1.65
N ASN A 91 5.20 -1.90 0.68
CA ASN A 91 4.10 -0.96 0.90
C ASN A 91 3.10 -1.01 -0.26
N ILE A 92 1.94 -0.38 -0.09
CA ILE A 92 0.95 -0.19 -1.14
C ILE A 92 0.56 1.28 -1.29
N SER A 93 0.00 1.62 -2.44
CA SER A 93 -0.63 2.90 -2.70
C SER A 93 -1.79 2.76 -3.68
N VAL A 94 -2.69 3.73 -3.70
CA VAL A 94 -3.74 3.83 -4.71
C VAL A 94 -3.12 4.24 -6.05
N TYR A 95 -3.57 3.61 -7.12
CA TYR A 95 -3.18 3.93 -8.49
C TYR A 95 -4.43 3.95 -9.39
N GLY A 96 -4.88 5.15 -9.76
CA GLY A 96 -6.15 5.33 -10.47
C GLY A 96 -7.30 4.71 -9.67
N ASN A 97 -8.03 3.78 -10.28
CA ASN A 97 -9.11 3.00 -9.63
C ASN A 97 -8.64 1.61 -9.18
N SER A 98 -7.34 1.44 -8.92
CA SER A 98 -6.73 0.18 -8.55
C SER A 98 -5.62 0.39 -7.50
N ILE A 99 -4.84 -0.66 -7.25
CA ILE A 99 -3.79 -0.70 -6.23
C ILE A 99 -2.43 -0.90 -6.90
N ALA A 100 -1.43 -0.22 -6.36
CA ALA A 100 -0.03 -0.45 -6.67
C ALA A 100 0.71 -1.03 -5.46
N PHE A 101 1.64 -1.94 -5.76
CA PHE A 101 2.49 -2.62 -4.80
C PHE A 101 3.94 -2.16 -4.97
N PHE A 102 4.58 -1.78 -3.87
CA PHE A 102 5.91 -1.19 -3.81
C PHE A 102 6.80 -2.16 -3.05
N LEU A 103 7.85 -2.64 -3.70
CA LEU A 103 8.75 -3.65 -3.15
C LEU A 103 10.18 -3.14 -3.14
N MET A 104 10.78 -3.08 -1.95
CA MET A 104 12.19 -2.79 -1.77
C MET A 104 12.97 -4.10 -1.85
N LYS A 105 13.92 -4.19 -2.79
CA LYS A 105 14.83 -5.33 -2.95
C LYS A 105 16.26 -4.87 -3.02
N ASP A 106 17.18 -5.78 -2.70
CA ASP A 106 18.58 -5.62 -3.04
C ASP A 106 18.81 -6.17 -4.46
N CYS A 107 19.11 -5.30 -5.42
CA CYS A 107 19.45 -5.65 -6.79
C CYS A 107 20.93 -5.37 -7.02
N SER A 108 21.75 -6.42 -7.16
CA SER A 108 23.18 -6.29 -7.44
C SER A 108 23.95 -5.38 -6.45
N ASN A 109 23.64 -5.50 -5.15
CA ASN A 109 24.16 -4.68 -4.05
C ASN A 109 23.67 -3.23 -4.00
N VAL A 110 22.68 -2.86 -4.81
CA VAL A 110 21.98 -1.57 -4.74
C VAL A 110 20.56 -1.81 -4.25
N ARG A 111 20.10 -0.99 -3.30
CA ARG A 111 18.72 -1.06 -2.82
C ARG A 111 17.79 -0.40 -3.83
N CYS A 112 16.94 -1.19 -4.46
CA CYS A 112 15.99 -0.73 -5.47
C CYS A 112 14.56 -0.81 -4.94
N GLN A 113 13.69 0.08 -5.43
CA GLN A 113 12.26 -0.02 -5.27
C GLN A 113 11.61 -0.41 -6.59
N ILE A 114 10.90 -1.53 -6.62
CA ILE A 114 10.16 -2.02 -7.76
C ILE A 114 8.68 -1.72 -7.53
N ILE A 115 8.05 -1.06 -8.50
CA ILE A 115 6.64 -0.70 -8.44
C ILE A 115 5.86 -1.56 -9.44
N TRP A 116 4.85 -2.25 -8.92
CA TRP A 116 3.89 -3.04 -9.66
C TRP A 116 2.51 -2.40 -9.54
N VAL A 117 1.70 -2.45 -10.59
CA VAL A 117 0.31 -1.99 -10.57
C VAL A 117 -0.62 -3.12 -10.97
N MET A 118 -1.73 -3.27 -10.26
CA MET A 118 -2.83 -4.13 -10.72
C MET A 118 -3.60 -3.37 -11.80
N LYS A 119 -3.57 -3.84 -13.05
CA LYS A 119 -4.32 -3.21 -14.15
C LYS A 119 -5.82 -3.33 -13.95
N GLU A 120 -6.26 -4.41 -13.31
CA GLU A 120 -7.63 -4.63 -12.90
C GLU A 120 -7.71 -4.71 -11.37
N TYR A 121 -8.67 -4.02 -10.77
CA TYR A 121 -8.78 -3.93 -9.32
C TYR A 121 -8.94 -5.32 -8.69
N SER A 122 -8.09 -5.62 -7.71
CA SER A 122 -8.10 -6.90 -6.97
C SER A 122 -7.75 -8.15 -7.79
N VAL A 123 -7.30 -8.00 -9.05
CA VAL A 123 -6.90 -9.11 -9.91
C VAL A 123 -5.38 -9.24 -9.91
N VAL A 124 -4.87 -10.19 -9.13
CA VAL A 124 -3.43 -10.40 -8.92
C VAL A 124 -2.69 -10.74 -10.22
N SER A 125 -3.31 -11.53 -11.10
CA SER A 125 -2.75 -11.89 -12.41
C SER A 125 -2.59 -10.68 -13.34
N SER A 126 -3.20 -9.54 -13.03
CA SER A 126 -3.06 -8.29 -13.78
C SER A 126 -1.88 -7.43 -13.30
N LEU A 127 -1.11 -7.88 -12.31
CA LEU A 127 0.07 -7.18 -11.81
C LEU A 127 1.10 -6.99 -12.92
N THR A 128 1.42 -5.73 -13.20
CA THR A 128 2.42 -5.35 -14.20
C THR A 128 3.46 -4.47 -13.55
N LYS A 129 4.75 -4.78 -13.77
CA LYS A 129 5.86 -3.93 -13.34
C LYS A 129 5.85 -2.66 -14.19
N VAL A 130 5.82 -1.49 -13.55
CA VAL A 130 5.80 -0.20 -14.25
C VAL A 130 7.05 0.63 -14.04
N LEU A 131 7.76 0.43 -12.92
CA LEU A 131 8.95 1.22 -12.61
C LEU A 131 9.93 0.43 -11.73
N THR A 132 11.22 0.67 -11.93
CA THR A 132 12.26 0.39 -10.96
C THR A 132 12.98 1.70 -10.66
N ILE A 133 13.06 2.04 -9.37
CA ILE A 133 13.81 3.17 -8.84
C ILE A 133 15.06 2.56 -8.20
N ASP A 134 16.22 2.92 -8.71
CA ASP A 134 17.53 2.55 -8.19
C ASP A 134 18.29 3.82 -7.74
N ASP A 135 19.60 3.72 -7.59
CA ASP A 135 20.46 4.82 -7.18
C ASP A 135 20.57 5.95 -8.23
N HIS A 136 20.12 5.73 -9.47
CA HIS A 136 20.07 6.76 -10.51
C HIS A 136 18.87 7.71 -10.35
N VAL A 137 17.85 7.30 -9.61
CA VAL A 137 16.66 8.12 -9.33
C VAL A 137 16.72 8.61 -7.89
N PRO A 138 16.81 9.93 -7.64
CA PRO A 138 16.90 10.44 -6.28
C PRO A 138 15.63 10.16 -5.50
N GLY A 139 15.76 9.39 -4.42
CA GLY A 139 14.69 9.14 -3.45
C GLY A 139 13.97 7.80 -3.63
N TYR A 140 12.77 7.73 -3.08
CA TYR A 140 11.92 6.54 -3.14
C TYR A 140 10.46 6.95 -3.23
N ALA A 141 9.67 6.16 -3.96
CA ALA A 141 8.27 6.43 -4.15
C ALA A 141 7.46 6.17 -2.89
N LYS A 142 6.54 7.10 -2.62
CA LYS A 142 5.59 7.08 -1.50
C LYS A 142 4.17 6.76 -1.95
N GLY A 143 3.88 6.91 -3.24
CA GLY A 143 2.56 6.69 -3.81
C GLY A 143 2.39 7.38 -5.14
N PHE A 144 1.14 7.58 -5.53
CA PHE A 144 0.76 8.25 -6.77
C PHE A 144 -0.04 9.51 -6.52
N ARG A 145 0.11 10.47 -7.42
CA ARG A 145 -0.75 11.64 -7.54
C ARG A 145 -2.01 11.29 -8.33
N ARG A 146 -3.01 12.15 -8.25
CA ARG A 146 -4.28 11.98 -9.00
C ARG A 146 -4.11 11.95 -10.53
N ASN A 147 -3.06 12.59 -11.05
CA ASN A 147 -2.72 12.58 -12.47
C ASN A 147 -1.87 11.36 -12.88
N GLY A 148 -1.61 10.41 -11.97
CA GLY A 148 -0.85 9.19 -12.27
C GLY A 148 0.67 9.33 -12.11
N GLU A 149 1.19 10.52 -11.84
CA GLU A 149 2.62 10.71 -11.55
C GLU A 149 3.00 10.07 -10.20
N VAL A 150 4.21 9.53 -10.13
CA VAL A 150 4.77 8.96 -8.90
C VAL A 150 5.24 10.08 -7.97
N LEU A 151 4.85 10.02 -6.70
CA LEU A 151 5.33 10.92 -5.66
C LEU A 151 6.59 10.35 -5.01
N LEU A 152 7.73 11.03 -5.18
CA LEU A 152 9.04 10.66 -4.67
C LEU A 152 9.38 11.46 -3.41
N SER A 153 9.91 10.78 -2.39
CA SER A 153 10.55 11.38 -1.22
C SER A 153 12.06 11.31 -1.41
N THR A 154 12.72 12.46 -1.45
CA THR A 154 14.19 12.55 -1.57
C THR A 154 14.85 12.65 -0.19
N LYS A 155 16.16 12.42 -0.10
CA LYS A 155 16.93 12.61 1.14
C LYS A 155 17.22 14.10 1.44
N GLU A 156 17.15 14.97 0.43
CA GLU A 156 17.71 16.33 0.47
C GLU A 156 16.65 17.44 0.47
N GLY A 157 15.36 17.15 0.33
CA GLY A 157 14.34 18.20 0.27
C GLY A 157 12.95 17.72 -0.11
N PRO A 158 12.09 18.63 -0.64
CA PRO A 158 10.66 18.42 -0.81
C PRO A 158 10.32 17.25 -1.74
N TYR A 159 9.04 16.86 -1.74
CA TYR A 159 8.54 15.82 -2.62
C TYR A 159 8.72 16.21 -4.09
N THR A 160 9.20 15.28 -4.91
CA THR A 160 9.30 15.42 -6.37
C THR A 160 8.27 14.51 -7.03
N SER A 161 7.76 14.89 -8.20
CA SER A 161 6.91 14.03 -9.03
C SER A 161 7.72 13.44 -10.19
N LEU A 162 7.42 12.19 -10.57
CA LEU A 162 7.99 11.51 -11.73
C LEU A 162 6.85 11.07 -12.67
N ASP A 163 6.91 11.53 -13.91
CA ASP A 163 6.04 11.09 -14.99
C ASP A 163 6.47 9.68 -15.45
N LEU A 164 5.54 8.71 -15.42
CA LEU A 164 5.82 7.34 -15.86
C LEU A 164 6.02 7.21 -17.38
N GLU A 165 5.37 8.06 -18.19
CA GLU A 165 5.41 7.97 -19.65
C GLU A 165 6.77 8.42 -20.18
N ASN A 166 7.27 9.54 -19.65
CA ASN A 166 8.49 10.17 -20.14
C ASN A 166 9.68 10.06 -19.17
N GLN A 167 9.48 9.48 -17.98
CA GLN A 167 10.49 9.34 -16.91
C GLN A 167 11.16 10.66 -16.52
N LYS A 168 10.44 11.78 -16.64
CA LYS A 168 10.91 13.11 -16.27
C LYS A 168 10.47 13.47 -14.85
N THR A 169 11.38 14.07 -14.09
CA THR A 169 11.11 14.55 -12.72
C THR A 169 10.73 16.03 -12.71
N LYS A 170 9.87 16.41 -11.75
CA LYS A 170 9.46 17.80 -11.50
C LYS A 170 9.32 18.04 -10.00
N ASP A 171 10.04 19.03 -9.48
CA ASP A 171 9.95 19.48 -8.09
C ASP A 171 8.54 20.03 -7.79
N LEU A 172 7.99 19.67 -6.64
CA LEU A 172 6.66 20.11 -6.20
C LEU A 172 6.72 21.29 -5.22
N GLY A 173 7.89 21.63 -4.66
CA GLY A 173 8.05 22.78 -3.77
C GLY A 173 7.22 22.71 -2.48
N ILE A 174 6.85 21.51 -2.03
CA ILE A 174 6.00 21.31 -0.83
C ILE A 174 6.92 21.12 0.38
N SER A 175 7.00 22.13 1.24
CA SER A 175 7.73 22.15 2.53
C SER A 175 6.82 21.82 3.70
#